data_AF-A0A7D9J282-F1
#
_entry.id   AF-A0A7D9J282-F1
#
_cell.length_a   1.000
_cell.length_b   1.000
_cell.length_c   1.000
_cell.angle_alpha   90.00
_cell.angle_beta   90.00
_cell.angle_gamma   90.00
#
_symmetry.space_group_name_H-M   'P 1'
#
loop_
_entity.id
_entity.type
_entity.pdbx_description
1 polymer ?
#
loop_
_entity_poly.entity_id
_entity_poly.type
_entity_poly.pdbx_seq_one_letter_code
_entity_poly.pdbx_strand_id
1 'polypeptide(L)'
;MSKETEEIQKTDIGESPDAQTLRVLENRLDKINLKCNEATRITTTYQQIIECLREEQLKWPNMLKDLEEAIKAQRDELRELKAMNNDAQIARDTAKSELARLEQSVYESKREREAALAEYKRQAEEKKEHAEKVEKRLQRGSLQQDDLSDQKPVLSGEEQERKITTYEGAMMKIKDATGVSDIREVVQRFLSQGDTQKHLEQLKNDNENMLVRLKEEKEKLQREFEDMKYSDEAKLSSGQRMLEEFQQRLLDEEKKLEDSRFRQERASKTLINVKAGVEHLADKLQHLKAPKGHVPQAQLSPTSDEYVLDLLGQCEQKLLKLMDDLGGKDIEDILKEDSEFRVTMESKIPQYNTRIQLPKSKDLSGANYE
;
A
#
# COMPACT_ATOMS: atom_id res chain seq x y z
N MET A 1 3.51 24.64 -71.69
CA MET A 1 3.18 26.09 -71.59
C MET A 1 2.96 26.74 -72.95
N SER A 2 3.99 27.15 -73.71
CA SER A 2 3.75 27.92 -74.97
C SER A 2 3.10 27.13 -76.12
N LYS A 3 3.35 25.82 -76.21
CA LYS A 3 2.73 24.95 -77.24
C LYS A 3 1.28 24.56 -76.91
N GLU A 4 0.97 24.34 -75.63
CA GLU A 4 -0.42 24.07 -75.19
C GLU A 4 -1.31 25.31 -75.37
N THR A 5 -0.77 26.52 -75.15
CA THR A 5 -1.51 27.77 -75.39
C THR A 5 -1.78 28.02 -76.88
N GLU A 6 -0.91 27.57 -77.78
CA GLU A 6 -1.09 27.66 -79.23
C GLU A 6 -2.08 26.62 -79.77
N GLU A 7 -2.13 25.42 -79.20
CA GLU A 7 -3.12 24.40 -79.56
C GLU A 7 -4.54 24.77 -79.08
N ILE A 8 -4.66 25.39 -77.90
CA ILE A 8 -5.94 25.91 -77.39
C ILE A 8 -6.48 27.04 -78.28
N GLN A 9 -5.62 27.92 -78.80
CA GLN A 9 -6.02 29.00 -79.71
C GLN A 9 -6.45 28.51 -81.10
N LYS A 10 -5.91 27.38 -81.58
CA LYS A 10 -6.32 26.81 -82.88
C LYS A 10 -7.68 26.11 -82.85
N THR A 11 -8.12 25.61 -81.69
CA THR A 11 -9.47 25.07 -81.50
C THR A 11 -10.56 26.15 -81.42
N ASP A 12 -10.20 27.39 -81.07
CA ASP A 12 -11.13 28.50 -80.79
C ASP A 12 -11.67 29.21 -82.06
N ILE A 13 -11.14 28.89 -83.25
CA ILE A 13 -11.46 29.61 -84.51
C ILE A 13 -12.72 29.04 -85.20
N GLY A 14 -13.27 27.91 -84.74
CA GLY A 14 -14.42 27.23 -85.38
C GLY A 14 -15.46 26.66 -84.41
N GLU A 15 -15.41 26.98 -83.12
CA GLU A 15 -16.32 26.44 -82.12
C GLU A 15 -17.53 27.38 -81.90
N SER A 16 -18.73 26.79 -81.82
CA SER A 16 -19.98 27.49 -81.50
C SER A 16 -19.84 28.24 -80.16
N PRO A 17 -20.45 29.43 -79.96
CA PRO A 17 -20.46 30.12 -78.66
C PRO A 17 -20.92 29.22 -77.49
N ASP A 18 -21.74 28.22 -77.78
CA ASP A 18 -22.19 27.21 -76.81
C ASP A 18 -21.05 26.26 -76.37
N ALA A 19 -20.12 25.92 -77.25
CA ALA A 19 -18.96 25.09 -76.91
C ALA A 19 -17.95 25.84 -76.04
N GLN A 20 -17.75 27.14 -76.30
CA GLN A 20 -16.88 27.98 -75.49
C GLN A 20 -17.45 28.19 -74.07
N THR A 21 -18.77 28.36 -73.95
CA THR A 21 -19.44 28.44 -72.64
C THR A 21 -19.41 27.10 -71.89
N LEU A 22 -19.59 25.97 -72.58
CA LEU A 22 -19.43 24.63 -72.00
C LEU A 22 -18.03 24.44 -71.39
N ARG A 23 -16.97 24.79 -72.13
CA ARG A 23 -15.57 24.67 -71.68
C ARG A 23 -15.29 25.52 -70.44
N VAL A 24 -15.85 26.74 -70.37
CA VAL A 24 -15.71 27.61 -69.19
C VAL A 24 -16.43 27.02 -67.97
N LEU A 25 -17.63 26.46 -68.17
CA LEU A 25 -18.38 25.81 -67.10
C LEU A 25 -17.68 24.54 -66.60
N GLU A 26 -17.12 23.73 -67.50
CA GLU A 26 -16.32 22.54 -67.16
C GLU A 26 -15.06 22.92 -66.36
N ASN A 27 -14.28 23.90 -66.84
CA ASN A 27 -13.11 24.40 -66.11
C ASN A 27 -13.48 24.95 -64.71
N ARG A 28 -14.65 25.59 -64.58
CA ARG A 28 -15.14 26.09 -63.29
C ARG A 28 -15.57 24.95 -62.37
N LEU A 29 -16.20 23.91 -62.92
CA LEU A 29 -16.59 22.70 -62.20
C LEU A 29 -15.35 21.97 -61.68
N ASP A 30 -14.33 21.76 -62.52
CA ASP A 30 -13.06 21.15 -62.12
C ASP A 30 -12.35 21.94 -61.02
N LYS A 31 -12.37 23.28 -61.12
CA LYS A 31 -11.81 24.14 -60.06
C LYS A 31 -12.56 24.02 -58.74
N ILE A 32 -13.89 23.84 -58.76
CA ILE A 32 -14.68 23.58 -57.55
C ILE A 32 -14.40 22.19 -57.02
N ASN A 33 -14.34 21.17 -57.88
CA ASN A 33 -14.01 19.79 -57.49
C ASN A 33 -12.63 19.72 -56.81
N LEU A 34 -11.62 20.39 -57.37
CA LEU A 34 -10.29 20.48 -56.77
C LEU A 34 -10.34 21.10 -55.37
N LYS A 35 -11.12 22.19 -55.20
CA LYS A 35 -11.29 22.85 -53.90
C LYS A 35 -12.06 21.98 -52.90
N CYS A 36 -13.09 21.26 -53.34
CA CYS A 36 -13.84 20.34 -52.49
C CYS A 36 -12.97 19.16 -52.06
N ASN A 37 -12.16 18.61 -52.94
CA ASN A 37 -11.22 17.54 -52.62
C ASN A 37 -10.15 18.03 -51.64
N GLU A 38 -9.59 19.22 -51.84
CA GLU A 38 -8.63 19.82 -50.91
C GLU A 38 -9.27 20.10 -49.54
N ALA A 39 -10.49 20.65 -49.51
CA ALA A 39 -11.23 20.88 -48.28
C ALA A 39 -11.50 19.56 -47.54
N THR A 40 -11.90 18.51 -48.26
CA THR A 40 -12.11 17.17 -47.68
C THR A 40 -10.81 16.64 -47.09
N ARG A 41 -9.69 16.74 -47.82
CA ARG A 41 -8.37 16.32 -47.33
C ARG A 41 -7.98 17.07 -46.06
N ILE A 42 -8.16 18.39 -46.04
CA ILE A 42 -7.89 19.22 -44.86
C ILE A 42 -8.78 18.79 -43.67
N THR A 43 -10.08 18.58 -43.90
CA THR A 43 -11.00 18.11 -42.87
C THR A 43 -10.60 16.76 -42.31
N THR A 44 -10.25 15.79 -43.16
CA THR A 44 -9.78 14.47 -42.73
C THR A 44 -8.51 14.58 -41.88
N THR A 45 -7.54 15.40 -42.29
CA THR A 45 -6.33 15.63 -41.49
C THR A 45 -6.64 16.22 -40.12
N TYR A 46 -7.53 17.22 -40.05
CA TYR A 46 -7.94 17.80 -38.75
C TYR A 46 -8.72 16.80 -37.89
N GLN A 47 -9.54 15.94 -38.48
CA GLN A 47 -10.22 14.87 -37.74
C GLN A 47 -9.23 13.90 -37.13
N GLN A 48 -8.20 13.47 -37.88
CA GLN A 48 -7.12 12.62 -37.36
C GLN A 48 -6.36 13.31 -36.21
N ILE A 49 -6.04 14.60 -36.34
CA ILE A 49 -5.40 15.37 -35.26
C ILE A 49 -6.29 15.38 -34.01
N ILE A 50 -7.60 15.60 -34.17
CA ILE A 50 -8.55 15.63 -33.05
C ILE A 50 -8.64 14.25 -32.37
N GLU A 51 -8.63 13.16 -33.15
CA GLU A 51 -8.62 11.79 -32.60
C GLU A 51 -7.36 11.54 -31.77
N CYS A 52 -6.18 11.85 -32.30
CA CYS A 52 -4.92 11.75 -31.55
C CYS A 52 -4.96 12.56 -30.25
N LEU A 53 -5.44 13.81 -30.30
CA LEU A 53 -5.55 14.66 -29.11
C LEU A 53 -6.55 14.12 -28.08
N ARG A 54 -7.65 13.49 -28.52
CA ARG A 54 -8.62 12.84 -27.61
C ARG A 54 -8.00 11.62 -26.93
N GLU A 55 -7.24 10.81 -27.66
CA GLU A 55 -6.53 9.67 -27.08
C GLU A 55 -5.49 10.11 -26.05
N GLU A 56 -4.73 11.17 -26.34
CA GLU A 56 -3.77 11.76 -25.40
C GLU A 56 -4.49 12.35 -24.17
N GLN A 57 -5.60 13.05 -24.38
CA GLN A 57 -6.41 13.63 -23.30
C GLN A 57 -6.85 12.56 -22.28
N LEU A 58 -7.13 11.34 -22.71
CA LEU A 58 -7.51 10.24 -21.82
C LEU A 58 -6.32 9.70 -21.00
N LYS A 59 -5.08 9.87 -21.46
CA LYS A 59 -3.87 9.37 -20.79
C LYS A 59 -3.35 10.31 -19.70
N TRP A 60 -3.45 11.62 -19.92
CA TRP A 60 -2.91 12.63 -18.99
C TRP A 60 -3.44 12.53 -17.54
N PRO A 61 -4.75 12.28 -17.28
CA PRO A 61 -5.26 12.15 -15.92
C PRO A 61 -4.65 10.98 -15.15
N ASN A 62 -4.45 9.84 -15.82
CA ASN A 62 -3.82 8.67 -15.20
C ASN A 62 -2.35 8.95 -14.90
N MET A 63 -1.60 9.51 -15.85
CA MET A 63 -0.21 9.88 -15.64
C MET A 63 -0.05 10.93 -14.52
N LEU A 64 -0.97 11.88 -14.44
CA LEU A 64 -0.99 12.87 -13.35
C LEU A 64 -1.26 12.20 -12.00
N LYS A 65 -2.26 11.31 -11.94
CA LYS A 65 -2.58 10.55 -10.72
C LYS A 65 -1.40 9.71 -10.26
N ASP A 66 -0.72 9.00 -11.16
CA ASP A 66 0.45 8.18 -10.84
C ASP A 66 1.60 9.04 -10.28
N LEU A 67 1.84 10.22 -10.88
CA LEU A 67 2.82 11.19 -10.39
C LEU A 67 2.43 11.77 -9.02
N GLU A 68 1.15 12.09 -8.81
CA GLU A 68 0.66 12.58 -7.52
C GLU A 68 0.80 11.53 -6.41
N GLU A 69 0.49 10.26 -6.70
CA GLU A 69 0.67 9.14 -5.80
C GLU A 69 2.15 8.91 -5.47
N ALA A 70 3.03 8.96 -6.48
CA ALA A 70 4.48 8.85 -6.28
C ALA A 70 5.03 9.99 -5.41
N ILE A 71 4.58 11.23 -5.64
CA ILE A 71 4.98 12.39 -4.82
C ILE A 71 4.49 12.22 -3.37
N LYS A 72 3.28 11.70 -3.17
CA LYS A 72 2.73 11.44 -1.83
C LYS A 72 3.56 10.38 -1.11
N ALA A 73 3.85 9.26 -1.77
CA ALA A 73 4.68 8.19 -1.21
C ALA A 73 6.08 8.71 -0.82
N GLN A 74 6.74 9.48 -1.70
CA GLN A 74 8.06 10.07 -1.40
C GLN A 74 8.02 11.06 -0.23
N ARG A 75 6.93 11.83 -0.07
CA ARG A 75 6.76 12.74 1.07
C ARG A 75 6.57 12.00 2.38
N ASP A 76 5.86 10.87 2.35
CA ASP A 76 5.65 10.02 3.52
C ASP A 76 6.96 9.33 3.92
N GLU A 77 7.71 8.77 2.96
CA GLU A 77 9.05 8.21 3.18
C GLU A 77 10.03 9.25 3.74
N LEU A 78 10.03 10.47 3.18
CA LEU A 78 10.85 11.56 3.71
C LEU A 78 10.48 11.94 5.15
N ARG A 79 9.19 11.86 5.51
CA ARG A 79 8.74 12.13 6.88
C ARG A 79 9.27 11.07 7.84
N GLU A 80 9.19 9.80 7.45
CA GLU A 80 9.71 8.67 8.23
C GLU A 80 11.23 8.75 8.40
N LEU A 81 11.97 9.01 7.32
CA LEU A 81 13.42 9.20 7.38
C LEU A 81 13.83 10.36 8.28
N LYS A 82 13.08 11.46 8.27
CA LYS A 82 13.32 12.60 9.18
C LYS A 82 13.06 12.22 10.64
N ALA A 83 12.01 11.46 10.92
CA ALA A 83 11.73 10.96 12.27
C ALA A 83 12.86 10.04 12.74
N MET A 84 13.26 9.06 11.93
CA MET A 84 14.38 8.16 12.22
C MET A 84 15.70 8.91 12.45
N ASN A 85 15.98 9.93 11.64
CA ASN A 85 17.18 10.76 11.82
C ASN A 85 17.12 11.56 13.12
N ASN A 86 15.96 12.08 13.51
CA ASN A 86 15.79 12.76 14.79
C ASN A 86 16.02 11.80 15.96
N ASP A 87 15.44 10.60 15.90
CA ASP A 87 15.64 9.57 16.92
C ASP A 87 17.11 9.15 17.03
N ALA A 88 17.80 9.00 15.89
CA ALA A 88 19.23 8.73 15.86
C ALA A 88 20.08 9.87 16.44
N GLN A 89 19.69 11.13 16.20
CA GLN A 89 20.34 12.30 16.81
C GLN A 89 20.15 12.33 18.33
N ILE A 90 18.93 12.10 18.81
CA ILE A 90 18.62 12.01 20.25
C ILE A 90 19.43 10.89 20.88
N ALA A 91 19.43 9.68 20.29
CA ALA A 91 20.19 8.55 20.80
C ALA A 91 21.70 8.84 20.88
N ARG A 92 22.26 9.48 19.85
CA ARG A 92 23.67 9.92 19.83
C ARG A 92 23.96 10.92 20.95
N ASP A 93 23.09 11.91 21.13
CA ASP A 93 23.29 12.98 22.12
C ASP A 93 23.13 12.45 23.55
N THR A 94 22.18 11.53 23.78
CA THR A 94 22.06 10.77 25.03
C THR A 94 23.33 9.95 25.30
N ALA A 95 23.83 9.20 24.31
CA ALA A 95 25.05 8.41 24.47
C ALA A 95 26.29 9.28 24.76
N LYS A 96 26.40 10.46 24.13
CA LYS A 96 27.46 11.43 24.43
C LYS A 96 27.35 11.99 25.84
N SER A 97 26.12 12.30 26.30
CA SER A 97 25.89 12.79 27.66
C SER A 97 26.21 11.73 28.71
N GLU A 98 25.78 10.48 28.48
CA GLU A 98 26.13 9.30 29.28
C GLU A 98 27.65 9.12 29.38
N LEU A 99 28.35 9.16 28.23
CA LEU A 99 29.81 9.03 28.18
C LEU A 99 30.50 10.14 29.00
N ALA A 100 30.10 11.40 28.81
CA ALA A 100 30.68 12.52 29.57
C ALA A 100 30.45 12.36 31.08
N ARG A 101 29.27 11.88 31.50
CA ARG A 101 28.96 11.60 32.91
C ARG A 101 29.85 10.49 33.47
N LEU A 102 30.06 9.42 32.71
CA LEU A 102 30.93 8.31 33.12
C LEU A 102 32.40 8.75 33.18
N GLU A 103 32.88 9.51 32.20
CA GLU A 103 34.23 10.08 32.20
C GLU A 103 34.47 10.98 33.43
N GLN A 104 33.51 11.85 33.75
CA GLN A 104 33.57 12.69 34.96
C GLN A 104 33.62 11.85 36.24
N SER A 105 32.78 10.82 36.35
CA SER A 105 32.78 9.93 37.51
C SER A 105 34.10 9.17 37.67
N VAL A 106 34.69 8.69 36.56
CA VAL A 106 36.01 8.05 36.57
C VAL A 106 37.10 9.04 36.97
N TYR A 107 37.05 10.27 36.48
CA TYR A 107 38.01 11.32 36.86
C TYR A 107 37.92 11.68 38.35
N GLU A 108 36.72 11.83 38.89
CA GLU A 108 36.47 12.08 40.32
C GLU A 108 36.98 10.93 41.18
N SER A 109 36.64 9.68 40.84
CA SER A 109 37.12 8.50 41.56
C SER A 109 38.65 8.38 41.53
N LYS A 110 39.28 8.70 40.40
CA LYS A 110 40.75 8.74 40.29
C LYS A 110 41.33 9.83 41.20
N ARG A 111 40.75 11.03 41.20
CA ARG A 111 41.19 12.14 42.05
C ARG A 111 41.05 11.81 43.54
N GLU A 112 39.95 11.20 43.95
CA GLU A 112 39.75 10.73 45.33
C GLU A 112 40.79 9.68 45.72
N ARG A 113 41.06 8.71 44.84
CA ARG A 113 42.08 7.68 45.05
C ARG A 113 43.48 8.28 45.16
N GLU A 114 43.82 9.25 44.34
CA GLU A 114 45.10 9.96 44.40
C GLU A 114 45.24 10.78 45.69
N ALA A 115 44.17 11.47 46.12
CA ALA A 115 44.15 12.22 47.37
C ALA A 115 44.30 11.29 48.60
N ALA A 116 43.58 10.16 48.63
CA ALA A 116 43.73 9.15 49.67
C ALA A 116 45.15 8.58 49.70
N LEU A 117 45.73 8.26 48.54
CA LEU A 117 47.10 7.74 48.45
C LEU A 117 48.14 8.78 48.93
N ALA A 118 47.93 10.06 48.63
CA ALA A 118 48.79 11.14 49.11
C ALA A 118 48.72 11.28 50.64
N GLU A 119 47.52 11.19 51.23
CA GLU A 119 47.33 11.24 52.67
C GLU A 119 47.98 10.04 53.37
N TYR A 120 47.84 8.82 52.84
CA TYR A 120 48.53 7.64 53.37
C TYR A 120 50.06 7.77 53.30
N LYS A 121 50.60 8.36 52.22
CA LYS A 121 52.03 8.64 52.12
C LYS A 121 52.49 9.65 53.18
N ARG A 122 51.74 10.73 53.39
CA ARG A 122 52.03 11.73 54.44
C ARG A 122 52.06 11.08 55.83
N GLN A 123 51.03 10.30 56.17
CA GLN A 123 50.98 9.60 57.46
C GLN A 123 52.12 8.59 57.63
N ALA A 124 52.52 7.89 56.56
CA ALA A 124 53.66 6.97 56.60
C ALA A 124 54.99 7.72 56.83
N GLU A 125 55.17 8.87 56.19
CA GLU A 125 56.35 9.72 56.34
C GLU A 125 56.43 10.33 57.75
N GLU A 126 55.31 10.83 58.29
CA GLU A 126 55.21 11.32 59.68
C GLU A 126 55.55 10.23 60.71
N LYS A 127 55.03 8.99 60.51
CA LYS A 127 55.37 7.85 61.37
C LYS A 127 56.84 7.48 61.27
N LYS A 128 57.43 7.53 60.07
CA LYS A 128 58.86 7.28 59.86
C LYS A 128 59.71 8.33 60.56
N GLU A 129 59.37 9.61 60.41
CA GLU A 129 60.08 10.71 61.09
C GLU A 129 59.95 10.60 62.61
N HIS A 130 58.77 10.22 63.11
CA HIS A 130 58.57 10.00 64.54
C HIS A 130 59.37 8.80 65.06
N ALA A 131 59.40 7.69 64.33
CA ALA A 131 60.21 6.52 64.66
C ALA A 131 61.71 6.87 64.68
N GLU A 132 62.20 7.64 63.70
CA GLU A 132 63.60 8.09 63.66
C GLU A 132 63.92 9.03 64.84
N LYS A 133 63.00 9.92 65.23
CA LYS A 133 63.14 10.77 66.43
C LYS A 133 63.15 9.95 67.72
N VAL A 134 62.31 8.92 67.82
CA VAL A 134 62.27 8.00 68.97
C VAL A 134 63.55 7.17 69.03
N GLU A 135 64.04 6.64 67.91
CA GLU A 135 65.31 5.91 67.83
C GLU A 135 66.49 6.79 68.26
N LYS A 136 66.55 8.04 67.79
CA LYS A 136 67.55 9.04 68.23
C LYS A 136 67.42 9.40 69.72
N ARG A 137 66.22 9.35 70.30
CA ARG A 137 65.99 9.55 71.74
C ARG A 137 66.34 8.31 72.56
N LEU A 138 66.05 7.11 72.06
CA LEU A 138 66.36 5.84 72.70
C LEU A 138 67.87 5.59 72.72
N GLN A 139 68.61 6.00 71.67
CA GLN A 139 70.08 6.04 71.67
C GLN A 139 70.68 7.05 72.65
N ARG A 140 69.91 8.03 73.15
CA ARG A 140 70.35 9.06 74.12
C ARG A 140 69.72 8.92 75.52
N GLY A 141 68.90 7.90 75.75
CA GLY A 141 68.06 7.77 76.94
C GLY A 141 68.14 6.38 77.56
N SER A 142 69.35 5.93 77.91
CA SER A 142 69.57 4.84 78.85
C SER A 142 70.17 5.43 80.12
N LEU A 143 69.39 6.11 80.95
CA LEU A 143 69.65 6.32 82.38
C LEU A 143 68.42 6.94 83.04
N GLN A 144 68.10 6.46 84.25
CA GLN A 144 67.12 6.97 85.23
C GLN A 144 65.65 6.53 85.14
N GLN A 145 65.45 5.33 85.70
CA GLN A 145 64.48 5.08 86.77
C GLN A 145 64.62 6.14 87.90
N ASP A 146 63.55 6.75 88.40
CA ASP A 146 62.93 6.33 89.66
C ASP A 146 61.73 7.18 90.11
N ASP A 147 60.93 6.52 90.92
CA ASP A 147 59.82 6.83 91.83
C ASP A 147 59.53 8.28 92.24
N LEU A 148 58.24 8.62 92.34
CA LEU A 148 57.74 9.75 93.13
C LEU A 148 56.44 9.37 93.85
N SER A 149 56.61 8.96 95.10
CA SER A 149 55.65 9.12 96.19
C SER A 149 55.28 10.60 96.38
N ASP A 150 54.01 10.94 96.57
CA ASP A 150 53.61 11.60 97.82
C ASP A 150 52.09 11.69 98.04
N GLN A 151 51.77 11.60 99.32
CA GLN A 151 50.45 11.58 99.95
C GLN A 151 49.68 12.89 99.81
N LYS A 152 48.34 12.86 99.89
CA LYS A 152 47.52 13.90 100.55
C LYS A 152 46.02 13.53 100.67
N PRO A 153 45.22 14.23 101.49
CA PRO A 153 44.70 13.70 102.74
C PRO A 153 43.17 13.51 102.73
N VAL A 154 42.68 12.87 103.78
CA VAL A 154 41.26 12.64 104.04
C VAL A 154 40.62 13.90 104.65
N LEU A 155 39.32 14.07 104.36
CA LEU A 155 38.24 14.70 105.16
C LEU A 155 37.67 16.02 104.63
N SER A 156 36.53 15.91 103.92
CA SER A 156 35.30 16.66 104.23
C SER A 156 34.14 16.13 103.38
N GLY A 157 33.10 15.55 103.99
CA GLY A 157 31.80 15.34 103.33
C GLY A 157 31.08 14.01 103.58
N GLU A 158 30.70 13.68 104.82
CA GLU A 158 29.94 12.45 105.15
C GLU A 158 28.58 12.30 104.41
N GLU A 159 28.01 13.39 103.88
CA GLU A 159 26.82 13.37 103.03
C GLU A 159 27.14 13.14 101.54
N GLN A 160 28.26 13.69 101.08
CA GLN A 160 28.83 13.41 99.77
C GLN A 160 29.23 11.94 99.68
N GLU A 161 29.87 11.42 100.73
CA GLU A 161 30.39 10.06 100.82
C GLU A 161 29.27 9.03 100.72
N ARG A 162 28.16 9.21 101.43
CA ARG A 162 26.97 8.33 101.30
C ARG A 162 26.36 8.34 99.90
N LYS A 163 26.30 9.51 99.24
CA LYS A 163 25.84 9.61 97.85
C LYS A 163 26.84 8.92 96.92
N ILE A 164 28.14 9.08 97.13
CA ILE A 164 29.21 8.43 96.39
C ILE A 164 29.09 6.91 96.53
N THR A 165 28.95 6.35 97.74
CA THR A 165 28.79 4.90 97.95
C THR A 165 27.55 4.35 97.25
N THR A 166 26.46 5.13 97.24
CA THR A 166 25.22 4.75 96.54
C THR A 166 25.39 4.76 95.02
N TYR A 167 26.04 5.78 94.47
CA TYR A 167 26.35 5.87 93.04
C TYR A 167 27.36 4.80 92.61
N GLU A 168 28.37 4.51 93.44
CA GLU A 168 29.34 3.43 93.21
C GLU A 168 28.67 2.06 93.20
N GLY A 169 27.74 1.79 94.13
CA GLY A 169 26.95 0.56 94.14
C GLY A 169 26.04 0.41 92.92
N ALA A 170 25.41 1.49 92.46
CA ALA A 170 24.63 1.49 91.22
C ALA A 170 25.52 1.30 89.98
N MET A 171 26.69 1.92 89.96
CA MET A 171 27.67 1.78 88.89
C MET A 171 28.25 0.37 88.80
N MET A 172 28.50 -0.30 89.93
CA MET A 172 28.97 -1.68 89.96
C MET A 172 27.92 -2.63 89.38
N LYS A 173 26.64 -2.46 89.75
CA LYS A 173 25.54 -3.23 89.15
C LYS A 173 25.43 -3.03 87.64
N ILE A 174 25.63 -1.80 87.16
CA ILE A 174 25.63 -1.51 85.73
C ILE A 174 26.82 -2.19 85.05
N LYS A 175 28.03 -2.10 85.61
CA LYS A 175 29.23 -2.78 85.09
C LYS A 175 29.06 -4.30 85.03
N ASP A 176 28.50 -4.90 86.08
CA ASP A 176 28.25 -6.34 86.13
C ASP A 176 27.21 -6.79 85.10
N ALA A 177 26.12 -6.04 84.96
CA ALA A 177 25.06 -6.35 83.99
C ALA A 177 25.49 -6.15 82.53
N THR A 178 26.38 -5.18 82.28
CA THR A 178 26.90 -4.86 80.95
C THR A 178 28.21 -5.59 80.61
N GLY A 179 28.87 -6.20 81.61
CA GLY A 179 30.11 -6.96 81.47
C GLY A 179 31.35 -6.10 81.19
N VAL A 180 31.36 -4.83 81.62
CA VAL A 180 32.34 -3.82 81.20
C VAL A 180 33.14 -3.29 82.38
N SER A 181 34.45 -3.10 82.21
CA SER A 181 35.35 -2.75 83.31
C SER A 181 35.37 -1.25 83.67
N ASP A 182 35.09 -0.35 82.72
CA ASP A 182 35.02 1.11 82.92
C ASP A 182 33.63 1.68 82.57
N ILE A 183 33.13 2.62 83.38
CA ILE A 183 31.85 3.33 83.17
C ILE A 183 31.86 4.09 81.84
N ARG A 184 33.01 4.64 81.44
CA ARG A 184 33.13 5.33 80.16
C ARG A 184 32.85 4.40 78.98
N GLU A 185 33.26 3.14 79.08
CA GLU A 185 32.98 2.12 78.06
C GLU A 185 31.49 1.77 78.03
N VAL A 186 30.82 1.70 79.20
CA VAL A 186 29.36 1.53 79.29
C VAL A 186 28.63 2.64 78.55
N VAL A 187 28.99 3.91 78.81
CA VAL A 187 28.37 5.07 78.16
C VAL A 187 28.61 5.02 76.64
N GLN A 188 29.82 4.70 76.21
CA GLN A 188 30.15 4.62 74.79
C GLN A 188 29.39 3.49 74.07
N ARG A 189 29.23 2.31 74.70
CA ARG A 189 28.43 1.21 74.14
C ARG A 189 26.94 1.54 74.09
N PHE A 190 26.43 2.25 75.09
CA PHE A 190 25.03 2.67 75.10
C PHE A 190 24.74 3.68 73.98
N LEU A 191 25.65 4.64 73.77
CA LEU A 191 25.55 5.60 72.67
C LEU A 191 25.65 4.91 71.31
N SER A 192 26.64 4.01 71.11
CA SER A 192 26.78 3.28 69.84
C SER A 192 25.62 2.31 69.57
N GLN A 193 25.03 1.73 70.61
CA GLN A 193 23.82 0.91 70.50
C GLN A 193 22.60 1.76 70.12
N GLY A 194 22.48 2.98 70.65
CA GLY A 194 21.45 3.93 70.23
C GLY A 194 21.56 4.32 68.76
N ASP A 195 22.78 4.56 68.27
CA ASP A 195 23.03 4.84 66.85
C ASP A 195 22.73 3.61 65.97
N THR A 196 23.11 2.42 66.42
CA THR A 196 22.80 1.14 65.73
C THR A 196 21.28 0.91 65.67
N GLN A 197 20.56 1.19 66.75
CA GLN A 197 19.10 1.06 66.81
C GLN A 197 18.43 2.02 65.82
N LYS A 198 18.85 3.29 65.78
CA LYS A 198 18.33 4.27 64.81
C LYS A 198 18.59 3.83 63.37
N HIS A 199 19.78 3.30 63.09
CA HIS A 199 20.11 2.81 61.76
C HIS A 199 19.25 1.61 61.36
N LEU A 200 19.03 0.64 62.26
CA LEU A 200 18.15 -0.50 62.00
C LEU A 200 16.68 -0.07 61.82
N GLU A 201 16.23 0.92 62.56
CA GLU A 201 14.87 1.47 62.45
C GLU A 201 14.67 2.20 61.11
N GLN A 202 15.67 2.95 60.65
CA GLN A 202 15.70 3.53 59.30
C GLN A 202 15.66 2.43 58.23
N LEU A 203 16.53 1.42 58.34
CA LEU A 203 16.57 0.32 57.38
C LEU A 203 15.25 -0.45 57.33
N LYS A 204 14.59 -0.63 58.48
CA LYS A 204 13.26 -1.23 58.56
C LYS A 204 12.23 -0.40 57.79
N ASN A 205 12.17 0.91 58.06
CA ASN A 205 11.24 1.81 57.37
C ASN A 205 11.49 1.86 55.86
N ASP A 206 12.76 1.91 55.43
CA ASP A 206 13.12 1.90 54.01
C ASP A 206 12.71 0.60 53.32
N ASN A 207 12.91 -0.55 53.98
CA ASN A 207 12.47 -1.84 53.47
C ASN A 207 10.94 -1.95 53.41
N GLU A 208 10.21 -1.44 54.42
CA GLU A 208 8.75 -1.40 54.40
C GLU A 208 8.23 -0.54 53.24
N ASN A 209 8.82 0.64 53.04
CA ASN A 209 8.48 1.52 51.90
C ASN A 209 8.78 0.86 50.55
N MET A 210 9.93 0.19 50.43
CA MET A 210 10.31 -0.51 49.21
C MET A 210 9.36 -1.68 48.92
N LEU A 211 8.94 -2.42 49.95
CA LEU A 211 8.01 -3.53 49.84
C LEU A 211 6.63 -3.07 49.37
N VAL A 212 6.14 -1.92 49.86
CA VAL A 212 4.89 -1.30 49.38
C VAL A 212 5.00 -0.94 47.90
N ARG A 213 6.07 -0.22 47.51
CA ARG A 213 6.28 0.15 46.09
C ARG A 213 6.34 -1.06 45.17
N LEU A 214 7.08 -2.10 45.55
CA LEU A 214 7.19 -3.32 44.76
C LEU A 214 5.86 -4.06 44.64
N LYS A 215 4.99 -4.02 45.66
CA LYS A 215 3.64 -4.58 45.58
C LYS A 215 2.76 -3.79 44.60
N GLU A 216 2.77 -2.47 44.69
CA GLU A 216 2.02 -1.60 43.76
C GLU A 216 2.48 -1.79 42.31
N GLU A 217 3.80 -1.86 42.10
CA GLU A 217 4.39 -2.11 40.78
C GLU A 217 3.98 -3.49 40.25
N LYS A 218 4.03 -4.53 41.08
CA LYS A 218 3.56 -5.87 40.72
C LYS A 218 2.09 -5.85 40.30
N GLU A 219 1.21 -5.23 41.08
CA GLU A 219 -0.22 -5.13 40.76
C GLU A 219 -0.49 -4.33 39.50
N LYS A 220 0.33 -3.30 39.22
CA LYS A 220 0.26 -2.54 37.98
C LYS A 220 0.67 -3.40 36.79
N LEU A 221 1.83 -4.05 36.84
CA LEU A 221 2.29 -4.92 35.75
C LEU A 221 1.32 -6.09 35.52
N GLN A 222 0.72 -6.63 36.58
CA GLN A 222 -0.24 -7.72 36.45
C GLN A 222 -1.52 -7.27 35.72
N ARG A 223 -2.02 -6.07 36.01
CA ARG A 223 -3.13 -5.47 35.26
C ARG A 223 -2.78 -5.20 33.80
N GLU A 224 -1.61 -4.63 33.54
CA GLU A 224 -1.13 -4.40 32.16
C GLU A 224 -1.00 -5.71 31.37
N PHE A 225 -0.55 -6.79 32.03
CA PHE A 225 -0.47 -8.11 31.42
C PHE A 225 -1.85 -8.71 31.12
N GLU A 226 -2.80 -8.60 32.05
CA GLU A 226 -4.18 -9.07 31.84
C GLU A 226 -4.84 -8.30 30.69
N ASP A 227 -4.72 -6.97 30.67
CA ASP A 227 -5.23 -6.13 29.59
C ASP A 227 -4.62 -6.54 28.23
N MET A 228 -3.31 -6.77 28.16
CA MET A 228 -2.65 -7.18 26.93
C MET A 228 -3.12 -8.57 26.47
N LYS A 229 -3.17 -9.54 27.39
CA LYS A 229 -3.60 -10.91 27.09
C LYS A 229 -5.01 -10.96 26.52
N TYR A 230 -5.96 -10.25 27.13
CA TYR A 230 -7.36 -10.30 26.70
C TYR A 230 -7.70 -9.33 25.57
N SER A 231 -6.97 -8.22 25.43
CA SER A 231 -7.17 -7.25 24.34
C SER A 231 -6.61 -7.76 23.01
N ASP A 232 -5.46 -8.42 23.01
CA ASP A 232 -4.85 -8.90 21.78
C ASP A 232 -5.55 -10.16 21.24
N GLU A 233 -5.98 -11.07 22.12
CA GLU A 233 -6.72 -12.27 21.73
C GLU A 233 -8.10 -11.92 21.14
N ALA A 234 -8.78 -10.91 21.70
CA ALA A 234 -10.05 -10.39 21.17
C ALA A 234 -9.89 -9.70 19.80
N LYS A 235 -8.81 -8.94 19.60
CA LYS A 235 -8.51 -8.28 18.31
C LYS A 235 -8.10 -9.27 17.22
N LEU A 236 -7.29 -10.28 17.56
CA LEU A 236 -6.89 -11.35 16.63
C LEU A 236 -8.10 -12.17 16.18
N SER A 237 -8.98 -12.56 17.10
CA SER A 237 -10.20 -13.29 16.78
C SER A 237 -11.16 -12.49 15.89
N SER A 238 -11.36 -11.19 16.20
CA SER A 238 -12.19 -10.31 15.39
C SER A 238 -11.62 -10.09 13.98
N GLY A 239 -10.31 -9.87 13.88
CA GLY A 239 -9.61 -9.70 12.60
C GLY A 239 -9.65 -10.96 11.73
N GLN A 240 -9.47 -12.14 12.33
CA GLN A 240 -9.52 -13.41 11.62
C GLN A 240 -10.93 -13.71 11.09
N ARG A 241 -11.98 -13.46 11.87
CA ARG A 241 -13.37 -13.59 11.41
C ARG A 241 -13.68 -12.63 10.26
N MET A 242 -13.21 -11.38 10.34
CA MET A 242 -13.40 -10.40 9.26
C MET A 242 -12.68 -10.85 7.97
N LEU A 243 -11.49 -11.44 8.11
CA LEU A 243 -10.72 -11.95 6.98
C LEU A 243 -11.42 -13.14 6.32
N GLU A 244 -11.97 -14.07 7.10
CA GLU A 244 -12.80 -15.17 6.61
C GLU A 244 -14.06 -14.66 5.88
N GLU A 245 -14.75 -13.64 6.42
CA GLU A 245 -15.90 -13.02 5.76
C GLU A 245 -15.53 -12.38 4.42
N PHE A 246 -14.38 -11.69 4.34
CA PHE A 246 -13.92 -11.10 3.07
C PHE A 246 -13.49 -12.16 2.06
N GLN A 247 -12.83 -13.24 2.50
CA GLN A 247 -12.50 -14.37 1.64
C GLN A 247 -13.76 -15.03 1.09
N GLN A 248 -14.78 -15.22 1.93
CA GLN A 248 -16.04 -15.80 1.48
C GLN A 248 -16.75 -14.91 0.45
N ARG A 249 -16.79 -13.59 0.68
CA ARG A 249 -17.36 -12.64 -0.28
C ARG A 249 -16.61 -12.62 -1.60
N LEU A 250 -15.28 -12.74 -1.56
CA LEU A 250 -14.46 -12.81 -2.77
C LEU A 250 -14.80 -14.06 -3.58
N LEU A 251 -14.86 -15.23 -2.95
CA LEU A 251 -15.24 -16.49 -3.60
C LEU A 251 -16.64 -16.43 -4.23
N ASP A 252 -17.61 -15.85 -3.52
CA ASP A 252 -18.97 -15.68 -4.03
C ASP A 252 -19.01 -14.75 -5.26
N GLU A 253 -18.21 -13.68 -5.26
CA GLU A 253 -18.17 -12.72 -6.37
C GLU A 253 -17.40 -13.29 -7.58
N GLU A 254 -16.32 -14.04 -7.35
CA GLU A 254 -15.62 -14.80 -8.40
C GLU A 254 -16.55 -15.81 -9.08
N LYS A 255 -17.37 -16.52 -8.30
CA LYS A 255 -18.36 -17.45 -8.84
C LYS A 255 -19.41 -16.73 -9.69
N LYS A 256 -19.92 -15.58 -9.24
CA LYS A 256 -20.87 -14.78 -10.04
C LYS A 256 -20.24 -14.26 -11.33
N LEU A 257 -18.97 -13.87 -11.29
CA LEU A 257 -18.21 -13.45 -12.46
C LEU A 257 -18.14 -14.59 -13.48
N GLU A 258 -17.77 -15.80 -13.05
CA GLU A 258 -17.68 -16.98 -13.92
C GLU A 258 -19.05 -17.33 -14.54
N ASP A 259 -20.11 -17.32 -13.73
CA ASP A 259 -21.49 -17.55 -14.22
C ASP A 259 -21.93 -16.48 -15.25
N SER A 260 -21.58 -15.21 -14.99
CA SER A 260 -21.88 -14.11 -15.93
C SER A 260 -21.09 -14.26 -17.23
N ARG A 261 -19.82 -14.63 -17.14
CA ARG A 261 -18.94 -14.88 -18.29
C ARG A 261 -19.47 -16.03 -19.15
N PHE A 262 -19.89 -17.14 -18.53
CA PHE A 262 -20.48 -18.27 -19.25
C PHE A 262 -21.78 -17.85 -19.97
N ARG A 263 -22.65 -17.08 -19.31
CA ARG A 263 -23.87 -16.53 -19.94
C ARG A 263 -23.55 -15.62 -21.11
N GLN A 264 -22.55 -14.74 -20.97
CA GLN A 264 -22.10 -13.85 -22.03
C GLN A 264 -21.52 -14.62 -23.22
N GLU A 265 -20.69 -15.64 -22.98
CA GLU A 265 -20.12 -16.47 -24.05
C GLU A 265 -21.22 -17.21 -24.81
N ARG A 266 -22.20 -17.78 -24.10
CA ARG A 266 -23.36 -18.44 -24.71
C ARG A 266 -24.21 -17.47 -25.54
N ALA A 267 -24.48 -16.28 -25.03
CA ALA A 267 -25.22 -15.24 -25.74
C ALA A 267 -24.47 -14.78 -27.00
N SER A 268 -23.15 -14.57 -26.88
CA SER A 268 -22.28 -14.20 -28.01
C SER A 268 -22.27 -15.26 -29.12
N LYS A 269 -22.11 -16.55 -28.77
CA LYS A 269 -22.22 -17.65 -29.74
C LYS A 269 -23.57 -17.68 -30.45
N THR A 270 -24.65 -17.45 -29.69
CA THR A 270 -26.00 -17.39 -30.24
C THR A 270 -26.15 -16.22 -31.21
N LEU A 271 -25.65 -15.03 -30.85
CA LEU A 271 -25.69 -13.83 -31.69
C LEU A 271 -24.90 -14.03 -32.98
N ILE A 272 -23.72 -14.65 -32.93
CA ILE A 272 -22.93 -14.99 -34.13
C ILE A 272 -23.73 -15.90 -35.06
N ASN A 273 -24.36 -16.95 -34.52
CA ASN A 273 -25.20 -17.86 -35.32
C ASN A 273 -26.40 -17.15 -35.94
N VAL A 274 -27.06 -16.26 -35.20
CA VAL A 274 -28.17 -15.45 -35.70
C VAL A 274 -27.69 -14.53 -36.82
N LYS A 275 -26.58 -13.81 -36.62
CA LYS A 275 -25.98 -12.93 -37.64
C LYS A 275 -25.71 -13.70 -38.94
N ALA A 276 -25.02 -14.84 -38.85
CA ALA A 276 -24.76 -15.69 -40.01
C ALA A 276 -26.05 -16.19 -40.68
N GLY A 277 -27.07 -16.54 -39.89
CA GLY A 277 -28.39 -16.95 -40.41
C GLY A 277 -29.11 -15.83 -41.16
N VAL A 278 -29.08 -14.60 -40.64
CA VAL A 278 -29.67 -13.42 -41.29
C VAL A 278 -28.92 -13.06 -42.57
N GLU A 279 -27.59 -13.10 -42.56
CA GLU A 279 -26.75 -12.88 -43.75
C GLU A 279 -27.07 -13.91 -44.85
N HIS A 280 -27.16 -15.19 -44.49
CA HIS A 280 -27.53 -16.24 -45.43
C HIS A 280 -28.96 -16.07 -45.97
N LEU A 281 -29.91 -15.69 -45.12
CA LEU A 281 -31.29 -15.40 -45.55
C LEU A 281 -31.31 -14.23 -46.54
N ALA A 282 -30.58 -13.16 -46.27
CA ALA A 282 -30.49 -12.01 -47.15
C ALA A 282 -29.90 -12.35 -48.52
N ASP A 283 -28.87 -13.19 -48.56
CA ASP A 283 -28.27 -13.70 -49.80
C ASP A 283 -29.29 -14.50 -50.64
N LYS A 284 -30.10 -15.36 -50.01
CA LYS A 284 -31.18 -16.07 -50.71
C LYS A 284 -32.26 -15.14 -51.27
N LEU A 285 -32.55 -14.05 -50.58
CA LEU A 285 -33.57 -13.07 -50.97
C LEU A 285 -33.01 -11.94 -51.86
N GLN A 286 -31.75 -11.99 -52.28
CA GLN A 286 -31.12 -10.92 -53.07
C GLN A 286 -31.82 -10.65 -54.40
N HIS A 287 -32.42 -11.69 -55.01
CA HIS A 287 -33.08 -11.60 -56.31
C HIS A 287 -34.51 -11.04 -56.25
N LEU A 288 -35.09 -10.92 -55.05
CA LEU A 288 -36.41 -10.33 -54.87
C LEU A 288 -36.32 -8.81 -54.90
N LYS A 289 -37.10 -8.18 -55.79
CA LYS A 289 -37.18 -6.72 -55.88
C LYS A 289 -37.85 -6.16 -54.63
N ALA A 290 -37.17 -5.28 -53.91
CA ALA A 290 -37.73 -4.55 -52.77
C ALA A 290 -39.02 -3.80 -53.18
N PRO A 291 -39.99 -3.63 -52.26
CA PRO A 291 -41.20 -2.86 -52.52
C PRO A 291 -40.87 -1.41 -52.94
N LYS A 292 -41.65 -0.86 -53.88
CA LYS A 292 -41.47 0.52 -54.38
C LYS A 292 -41.81 1.49 -53.25
N GLY A 293 -40.77 2.10 -52.65
CA GLY A 293 -40.91 3.01 -51.50
C GLY A 293 -39.79 2.92 -50.47
N HIS A 294 -38.82 2.00 -50.64
CA HIS A 294 -37.69 1.87 -49.73
C HIS A 294 -36.78 3.12 -49.83
N VAL A 295 -36.79 3.93 -48.78
CA VAL A 295 -35.86 5.06 -48.60
C VAL A 295 -34.46 4.46 -48.36
N PRO A 296 -33.37 4.98 -48.97
CA PRO A 296 -32.04 4.50 -48.66
C PRO A 296 -31.75 4.75 -47.17
N GLN A 297 -31.78 3.70 -46.34
CA GLN A 297 -31.32 3.80 -44.97
C GLN A 297 -29.81 4.03 -44.97
N ALA A 298 -29.33 4.73 -43.93
CA ALA A 298 -27.94 5.13 -43.80
C ALA A 298 -26.99 3.93 -44.03
N GLN A 299 -25.85 4.16 -44.68
CA GLN A 299 -24.82 3.14 -44.87
C GLN A 299 -24.24 2.73 -43.51
N LEU A 300 -24.89 1.77 -42.85
CA LEU A 300 -24.42 1.19 -41.61
C LEU A 300 -23.20 0.31 -41.90
N SER A 301 -22.21 0.37 -41.01
CA SER A 301 -21.01 -0.47 -41.14
C SER A 301 -21.39 -1.95 -41.12
N PRO A 302 -20.88 -2.79 -42.04
CA PRO A 302 -21.10 -4.25 -42.02
C PRO A 302 -20.65 -4.95 -40.71
N THR A 303 -19.82 -4.27 -39.92
CA THR A 303 -19.36 -4.75 -38.60
C THR A 303 -20.26 -4.36 -37.43
N SER A 304 -21.24 -3.47 -37.62
CA SER A 304 -22.17 -3.05 -36.56
C SER A 304 -23.27 -4.08 -36.34
N ASP A 305 -23.71 -4.28 -35.10
CA ASP A 305 -24.89 -5.10 -34.79
C ASP A 305 -26.18 -4.47 -35.34
N GLU A 306 -26.21 -3.14 -35.51
CA GLU A 306 -27.33 -2.42 -36.11
C GLU A 306 -27.53 -2.79 -37.60
N TYR A 307 -26.45 -3.17 -38.29
CA TYR A 307 -26.52 -3.63 -39.69
C TYR A 307 -27.29 -4.96 -39.81
N VAL A 308 -27.16 -5.85 -38.82
CA VAL A 308 -27.86 -7.15 -38.82
C VAL A 308 -29.36 -6.95 -38.63
N LEU A 309 -29.76 -6.01 -37.77
CA LEU A 309 -31.17 -5.68 -37.55
C LEU A 309 -31.81 -5.07 -38.80
N ASP A 310 -31.08 -4.17 -39.48
CA ASP A 310 -31.53 -3.60 -40.74
C ASP A 310 -31.69 -4.69 -41.83
N LEU A 311 -30.69 -5.58 -41.95
CA LEU A 311 -30.72 -6.69 -42.89
C LEU A 311 -31.89 -7.65 -42.63
N LEU A 312 -32.19 -7.92 -41.35
CA LEU A 312 -33.33 -8.73 -40.96
C LEU A 312 -34.66 -8.06 -41.34
N GLY A 313 -34.79 -6.75 -41.13
CA GLY A 313 -35.97 -5.98 -41.57
C GLY A 313 -36.16 -5.97 -43.09
N GLN A 314 -35.06 -5.89 -43.85
CA GLN A 314 -35.10 -6.05 -45.31
C GLN A 314 -35.55 -7.45 -45.74
N CYS A 315 -35.08 -8.49 -45.05
CA CYS A 315 -35.51 -9.87 -45.29
C CYS A 315 -37.01 -10.05 -45.04
N GLU A 316 -37.52 -9.52 -43.91
CA GLU A 316 -38.94 -9.55 -43.56
C GLU A 316 -39.82 -8.90 -44.65
N GLN A 317 -39.46 -7.68 -45.09
CA GLN A 317 -40.22 -6.98 -46.13
C GLN A 317 -40.24 -7.75 -47.46
N LYS A 318 -39.11 -8.36 -47.84
CA LYS A 318 -39.02 -9.18 -49.06
C LYS A 318 -39.86 -10.46 -48.95
N LEU A 319 -39.86 -11.11 -47.78
CA LEU A 319 -40.65 -12.32 -47.53
C LEU A 319 -42.15 -12.02 -47.49
N LEU A 320 -42.57 -10.93 -46.86
CA LEU A 320 -43.97 -10.50 -46.86
C LEU A 320 -44.47 -10.23 -48.28
N LYS A 321 -43.67 -9.53 -49.09
CA LYS A 321 -43.99 -9.30 -50.50
C LYS A 321 -44.06 -10.61 -51.28
N LEU A 322 -43.14 -11.55 -51.06
CA LEU A 322 -43.18 -12.86 -51.71
C LEU A 322 -44.46 -13.62 -51.33
N MET A 323 -44.86 -13.56 -50.06
CA MET A 323 -46.10 -14.18 -49.57
C MET A 323 -47.35 -13.55 -50.22
N ASP A 324 -47.38 -12.22 -50.36
CA ASP A 324 -48.43 -11.51 -51.08
C ASP A 324 -48.46 -11.88 -52.57
N ASP A 325 -47.29 -11.92 -53.23
CA ASP A 325 -47.14 -12.28 -54.65
C ASP A 325 -47.56 -13.74 -54.92
N LEU A 326 -47.32 -14.64 -53.95
CA LEU A 326 -47.73 -16.04 -54.02
C LEU A 326 -49.24 -16.22 -53.78
N GLY A 327 -49.93 -15.27 -53.15
CA GLY A 327 -51.39 -15.16 -53.14
C GLY A 327 -52.16 -16.44 -52.78
N GLY A 328 -51.58 -17.32 -51.95
CA GLY A 328 -52.18 -18.60 -51.57
C GLY A 328 -52.23 -19.67 -52.67
N LYS A 329 -51.46 -19.53 -53.75
CA LYS A 329 -51.28 -20.57 -54.78
C LYS A 329 -50.52 -21.77 -54.20
N ASP A 330 -50.95 -22.98 -54.54
CA ASP A 330 -50.25 -24.19 -54.14
C ASP A 330 -48.88 -24.27 -54.84
N ILE A 331 -47.85 -24.63 -54.07
CA ILE A 331 -46.46 -24.75 -54.56
C ILE A 331 -46.40 -25.77 -55.70
N GLU A 332 -47.23 -26.81 -55.65
CA GLU A 332 -47.30 -27.82 -56.70
C GLU A 332 -47.78 -27.25 -58.06
N ASP A 333 -48.71 -26.30 -58.04
CA ASP A 333 -49.24 -25.69 -59.26
C ASP A 333 -48.23 -24.70 -59.87
N ILE A 334 -47.49 -23.97 -59.04
CA ILE A 334 -46.40 -23.09 -59.50
C ILE A 334 -45.23 -23.90 -60.08
N LEU A 335 -44.89 -25.04 -59.47
CA LEU A 335 -43.86 -25.95 -59.99
C LEU A 335 -44.29 -26.61 -61.32
N LYS A 336 -45.58 -26.93 -61.49
CA LYS A 336 -46.12 -27.39 -62.76
C LYS A 336 -46.02 -26.31 -63.83
N GLU A 337 -46.42 -25.07 -63.53
CA GLU A 337 -46.27 -23.93 -64.45
C GLU A 337 -44.81 -23.69 -64.86
N ASP A 338 -43.83 -23.79 -63.95
CA ASP A 338 -42.40 -23.68 -64.28
C ASP A 338 -41.94 -24.88 -65.14
N SER A 339 -42.43 -26.09 -64.86
CA SER A 339 -42.12 -27.27 -65.67
C SER A 339 -42.65 -27.16 -67.10
N GLU A 340 -43.89 -26.69 -67.27
CA GLU A 340 -44.52 -26.46 -68.57
C GLU A 340 -43.82 -25.32 -69.32
N PHE A 341 -43.44 -24.26 -68.61
CA PHE A 341 -42.66 -23.16 -69.17
C PHE A 341 -41.28 -23.62 -69.65
N ARG A 342 -40.57 -24.45 -68.88
CA ARG A 342 -39.27 -25.05 -69.28
C ARG A 342 -39.41 -25.96 -70.49
N VAL A 343 -40.42 -26.82 -70.52
CA VAL A 343 -40.72 -27.68 -71.68
C VAL A 343 -41.03 -26.83 -72.92
N THR A 344 -41.79 -25.75 -72.75
CA THR A 344 -42.09 -24.82 -73.84
C THR A 344 -40.83 -24.10 -74.31
N MET A 345 -39.92 -23.73 -73.42
CA MET A 345 -38.64 -23.13 -73.78
C MET A 345 -37.71 -24.12 -74.47
N GLU A 346 -37.67 -25.38 -74.03
CA GLU A 346 -36.93 -26.47 -74.68
C GLU A 346 -37.45 -26.76 -76.09
N SER A 347 -38.76 -26.67 -76.31
CA SER A 347 -39.38 -26.87 -77.62
C SER A 347 -39.03 -25.78 -78.66
N LYS A 348 -38.54 -24.61 -78.21
CA LYS A 348 -38.20 -23.45 -79.06
C LYS A 348 -36.71 -23.30 -79.30
N ILE A 349 -35.90 -24.31 -78.96
CA ILE A 349 -34.45 -24.25 -79.14
C ILE A 349 -34.07 -24.58 -80.60
N PRO A 350 -33.16 -23.80 -81.24
CA PRO A 350 -32.65 -24.10 -82.57
C PRO A 350 -31.92 -25.45 -82.67
N GLN A 351 -32.02 -26.11 -83.83
CA GLN A 351 -31.50 -27.48 -84.06
C GLN A 351 -29.98 -27.63 -83.88
N TYR A 352 -29.21 -26.54 -83.89
CA TYR A 352 -27.75 -26.53 -83.70
C TYR A 352 -27.31 -26.23 -82.26
N ASN A 353 -28.18 -26.43 -81.27
CA ASN A 353 -27.85 -26.19 -79.88
C ASN A 353 -26.81 -27.18 -79.33
N THR A 354 -25.70 -26.66 -78.82
CA THR A 354 -24.56 -27.40 -78.23
C THR A 354 -24.52 -27.34 -76.70
N ARG A 355 -25.65 -27.07 -76.04
CA ARG A 355 -25.72 -27.09 -74.56
C ARG A 355 -25.31 -28.46 -74.02
N ILE A 356 -24.33 -28.45 -73.12
CA ILE A 356 -23.87 -29.62 -72.37
C ILE A 356 -24.97 -29.99 -71.37
N GLN A 357 -25.48 -31.22 -71.45
CA GLN A 357 -26.41 -31.72 -70.44
C GLN A 357 -25.67 -31.94 -69.13
N LEU A 358 -25.99 -31.14 -68.12
CA LEU A 358 -25.50 -31.38 -66.77
C LEU A 358 -26.19 -32.65 -66.23
N PRO A 359 -25.45 -33.55 -65.54
CA PRO A 359 -26.06 -34.69 -64.88
C PRO A 359 -27.14 -34.18 -63.93
N LYS A 360 -28.36 -34.71 -64.05
CA LYS A 360 -29.44 -34.42 -63.10
C LYS A 360 -28.91 -34.73 -61.71
N SER A 361 -28.78 -33.70 -60.85
CA SER A 361 -28.45 -33.90 -59.45
C SER A 361 -29.53 -34.82 -58.87
N LYS A 362 -29.14 -36.04 -58.50
CA LYS A 362 -30.04 -36.96 -57.79
C LYS A 362 -30.70 -36.20 -56.65
N ASP A 363 -32.02 -36.20 -56.64
CA ASP A 363 -32.82 -35.77 -55.52
C ASP A 363 -32.28 -36.43 -54.24
N LEU A 364 -31.71 -35.62 -53.36
CA LEU A 364 -31.35 -36.02 -51.99
C LEU A 364 -32.55 -35.86 -51.06
N SER A 365 -33.78 -36.02 -51.56
CA SER A 365 -35.02 -36.04 -50.76
C SER A 365 -35.30 -37.40 -50.13
N GLY A 366 -34.26 -38.18 -49.85
CA GLY A 366 -34.34 -39.52 -49.28
C GLY A 366 -33.22 -39.81 -48.28
N ALA A 367 -32.88 -38.87 -47.41
CA ALA A 367 -32.15 -39.18 -46.19
C ALA A 367 -33.16 -39.35 -45.05
N ASN A 368 -33.61 -40.59 -44.87
CA ASN A 368 -34.19 -41.04 -43.61
C ASN A 368 -33.13 -40.80 -42.52
N TYR A 369 -33.41 -39.86 -41.62
CA TYR A 369 -32.81 -39.86 -40.29
C TYR A 369 -33.73 -40.72 -39.41
N GLU A 370 -33.32 -41.97 -39.19
CA GLU A 370 -33.56 -42.63 -37.89
C GLU A 370 -32.50 -42.17 -36.90
#